data_AF-I2GRD7-F1
#
_entry.id   AF-I2GRD7-F1
#
_cell.length_a   1.000
_cell.length_b   1.000
_cell.length_c   1.000
_cell.angle_alpha   90.00
_cell.angle_beta   90.00
_cell.angle_gamma   90.00
#
_symmetry.space_group_name_H-M   'P 1'
#
loop_
_entity.id
_entity.type
_entity.pdbx_description
1 polymer ?
#
loop_
_entity_poly.entity_id
_entity_poly.type
_entity_poly.pdbx_seq_one_letter_code
_entity_poly.pdbx_strand_id
1 'polypeptide(L)'
;MRSLETLHLSDLKRQVERILGWEPARYWQPRDFTQLSNKIFAYTYHYISARDLQRFWQGPAAATLQPPLLDTLARFVDFRDWEDFCTRHTYGIIETGHGTVQPYPRVWEVPTRWVLILWSLSVLASILTALLLVWFR
;
A
#
# COMPACT_ATOMS: atom_id res chain seq x y z
N MET A 1 19.70 -4.99 13.53
CA MET A 1 18.23 -4.97 13.78
C MET A 1 17.54 -3.74 13.19
N ARG A 2 18.01 -2.49 13.41
CA ARG A 2 17.39 -1.28 12.81
C ARG A 2 17.27 -1.26 11.27
N SER A 3 18.08 -2.03 10.55
CA SER A 3 18.03 -2.09 9.08
C SER A 3 16.86 -2.89 8.53
N LEU A 4 16.32 -3.87 9.26
CA LEU A 4 15.20 -4.70 8.79
C LEU A 4 13.86 -3.95 8.90
N GLU A 5 13.66 -3.21 9.99
CA GLU A 5 12.46 -2.41 10.20
C GLU A 5 12.32 -1.33 9.11
N THR A 6 13.42 -0.65 8.77
CA THR A 6 13.39 0.39 7.72
C THR A 6 13.11 -0.20 6.35
N LEU A 7 13.55 -1.44 6.06
CA LEU A 7 13.22 -2.15 4.83
C LEU A 7 11.73 -2.48 4.75
N HIS A 8 11.15 -3.08 5.79
CA HIS A 8 9.70 -3.38 5.84
C HIS A 8 8.86 -2.11 5.65
N LEU A 9 9.25 -1.00 6.29
CA LEU A 9 8.56 0.29 6.13
C LEU A 9 8.66 0.81 4.69
N SER A 10 9.81 0.67 4.06
CA SER A 10 10.00 1.08 2.67
C SER A 10 9.18 0.25 1.69
N ASP A 11 9.05 -1.06 1.94
CA ASP A 11 8.21 -1.94 1.13
C ASP A 11 6.73 -1.60 1.31
N LEU A 12 6.28 -1.37 2.54
CA LEU A 12 4.90 -0.97 2.82
C LEU A 12 4.54 0.31 2.07
N LYS A 13 5.41 1.33 2.12
CA LYS A 13 5.25 2.58 1.35
C LYS A 13 5.09 2.31 -0.14
N ARG A 14 5.96 1.48 -0.70
CA ARG A 14 5.94 1.13 -2.13
C ARG A 14 4.68 0.37 -2.53
N GLN A 15 4.14 -0.49 -1.66
CA GLN A 15 2.86 -1.17 -1.93
C GLN A 15 1.73 -0.16 -2.05
N VAL A 16 1.63 0.75 -1.08
CA VAL A 16 0.60 1.78 -1.04
C VAL A 16 0.70 2.67 -2.27
N GLU A 17 1.91 3.12 -2.64
CA GLU A 17 2.13 3.90 -3.87
C GLU A 17 1.67 3.16 -5.13
N ARG A 18 1.97 1.86 -5.24
CA ARG A 18 1.55 1.01 -6.36
C ARG A 18 0.03 0.87 -6.44
N ILE A 19 -0.62 0.66 -5.29
CA ILE A 19 -2.08 0.55 -5.19
C ILE A 19 -2.76 1.86 -5.62
N LEU A 20 -2.20 2.99 -5.20
CA LEU A 20 -2.75 4.30 -5.55
C LEU A 20 -2.50 4.67 -7.01
N GLY A 21 -1.43 4.16 -7.61
CA GLY A 21 -0.99 4.55 -8.96
C GLY A 21 -0.59 6.02 -9.05
N TRP A 22 -0.21 6.63 -7.92
CA TRP A 22 0.18 8.04 -7.84
C TRP A 22 1.67 8.22 -8.13
N GLU A 23 2.09 9.47 -8.33
CA GLU A 23 3.50 9.83 -8.37
C GLU A 23 4.21 9.44 -7.07
N PRO A 24 5.56 9.30 -7.06
CA PRO A 24 6.30 8.94 -5.86
C PRO A 24 6.01 9.91 -4.70
N ALA A 25 5.94 9.41 -3.46
CA ALA A 25 5.50 10.21 -2.31
C ALA A 25 6.36 11.45 -1.98
N ARG A 26 7.54 11.55 -2.59
CA ARG A 26 8.39 12.76 -2.55
C ARG A 26 7.72 13.99 -3.18
N TYR A 27 6.76 13.81 -4.08
CA TYR A 27 6.03 14.89 -4.74
C TYR A 27 4.65 15.14 -4.15
N TRP A 28 4.24 14.37 -3.14
CA TRP A 28 2.92 14.51 -2.54
C TRP A 28 2.80 15.82 -1.79
N GLN A 29 1.72 16.52 -2.07
CA GLN A 29 1.28 17.71 -1.36
C GLN A 29 0.36 17.34 -0.19
N PRO A 30 0.14 18.25 0.77
CA PRO A 30 -0.77 18.02 1.90
C PRO A 30 -2.16 17.50 1.48
N ARG A 31 -2.68 17.96 0.33
CA ARG A 31 -3.96 17.49 -0.22
C ARG A 31 -3.96 16.02 -0.60
N ASP A 32 -2.83 15.48 -1.06
CA ASP A 32 -2.71 14.09 -1.50
C ASP A 32 -2.76 13.17 -0.28
N PHE A 33 -2.16 13.58 0.84
CA PHE A 33 -2.29 12.89 2.12
C PHE A 33 -3.73 12.90 2.67
N THR A 34 -4.50 13.98 2.47
CA THR A 34 -5.93 14.01 2.78
C THR A 34 -6.72 13.03 1.92
N GLN A 35 -6.43 12.96 0.62
CA GLN A 35 -7.07 11.97 -0.26
C GLN A 35 -6.71 10.54 0.15
N LEU A 36 -5.46 10.28 0.51
CA LEU A 36 -5.01 8.98 0.99
C LEU A 36 -5.73 8.59 2.28
N SER A 37 -5.83 9.51 3.25
CA SER A 37 -6.59 9.33 4.48
C SER A 37 -8.04 8.90 4.20
N ASN A 38 -8.71 9.61 3.29
CA ASN A 38 -10.08 9.27 2.90
C ASN A 38 -10.19 7.89 2.24
N LYS A 39 -9.24 7.52 1.36
CA LYS A 39 -9.21 6.20 0.73
C LYS A 39 -8.98 5.07 1.74
N ILE A 40 -8.04 5.28 2.67
CA ILE A 40 -7.78 4.32 3.75
C ILE A 40 -9.02 4.16 4.60
N PHE A 41 -9.64 5.26 5.05
CA PHE A 41 -10.86 5.23 5.84
C PHE A 41 -12.00 4.50 5.12
N ALA A 42 -12.19 4.76 3.82
CA ALA A 42 -13.20 4.09 3.02
C ALA A 42 -12.97 2.58 2.89
N TYR A 43 -11.72 2.11 2.95
CA TYR A 43 -11.36 0.69 2.80
C TYR A 43 -11.29 -0.06 4.14
N THR A 44 -10.69 0.53 5.16
CA THR A 44 -10.40 -0.12 6.45
C THR A 44 -11.38 0.26 7.55
N TYR A 45 -12.22 1.27 7.33
CA TYR A 45 -13.07 1.93 8.34
C TYR A 45 -12.29 2.51 9.53
N HIS A 46 -10.97 2.66 9.40
CA HIS A 46 -10.12 3.25 10.43
C HIS A 46 -9.56 4.57 9.94
N TYR A 47 -9.79 5.63 10.72
CA TYR A 47 -9.37 6.97 10.35
C TYR A 47 -7.91 7.18 10.74
N ILE A 48 -7.13 7.66 9.77
CA ILE A 48 -5.75 8.09 9.99
C ILE A 48 -5.66 9.55 9.57
N SER A 49 -5.05 10.41 10.39
CA SER A 49 -4.90 11.81 10.02
C SER A 49 -3.90 12.00 8.87
N ALA A 50 -4.17 12.95 7.98
CA ALA A 50 -3.26 13.32 6.90
C ALA A 50 -1.87 13.73 7.41
N ARG A 51 -1.78 14.30 8.62
CA ARG A 51 -0.51 14.68 9.25
C ARG A 51 0.30 13.45 9.67
N ASP A 52 -0.34 12.40 10.17
CA ASP A 52 0.35 11.17 10.56
C ASP A 52 0.86 10.42 9.33
N LEU A 53 0.06 10.38 8.26
CA LEU A 53 0.50 9.88 6.95
C LEU A 53 1.69 10.71 6.43
N GLN A 54 1.59 12.04 6.47
CA GLN A 54 2.69 12.90 6.02
C GLN A 54 3.99 12.63 6.80
N ARG A 55 3.91 12.47 8.14
CA ARG A 55 5.07 12.09 8.95
C ARG A 55 5.60 10.70 8.60
N PHE A 56 4.73 9.74 8.29
CA PHE A 56 5.17 8.40 7.89
C PHE A 56 5.97 8.44 6.58
N TRP A 57 5.52 9.19 5.56
CA TRP A 57 6.21 9.26 4.27
C TRP A 57 7.42 10.20 4.27
N GLN A 58 7.27 11.42 4.78
CA GLN A 58 8.27 12.50 4.69
C GLN A 58 9.14 12.63 5.95
N GLY A 59 8.73 12.03 7.07
CA GLY A 59 9.49 12.07 8.32
C GLY A 59 10.64 11.06 8.34
N PRO A 60 11.57 11.19 9.31
CA PRO A 60 12.66 10.26 9.47
C PRO A 60 12.13 8.85 9.77
N ALA A 61 12.73 7.82 9.16
CA ALA A 61 12.28 6.43 9.25
C ALA A 61 12.24 5.85 10.68
N ALA A 62 12.87 6.53 11.64
CA ALA A 62 12.89 6.19 13.06
C ALA A 62 11.89 7.00 13.91
N ALA A 63 11.09 7.88 13.31
CA ALA A 63 10.03 8.57 14.04
C ALA A 63 9.03 7.51 14.52
N THR A 64 8.72 7.51 15.81
CA THR A 64 7.85 6.55 16.50
C THR A 64 6.52 6.40 15.77
N LEU A 65 6.44 5.42 14.87
CA LEU A 65 5.22 5.12 14.14
C LEU A 65 4.27 4.42 15.10
N GLN A 66 3.06 4.93 15.21
CA GLN A 66 2.07 4.31 16.08
C GLN A 66 1.70 2.94 15.50
N PRO A 67 1.73 1.85 16.29
CA PRO A 67 1.26 0.54 15.84
C PRO A 67 -0.07 0.55 15.08
N PRO A 68 -1.13 1.27 15.52
CA PRO A 68 -2.40 1.31 14.78
C PRO A 68 -2.31 1.92 13.38
N LEU A 69 -1.37 2.85 13.15
CA LEU A 69 -1.12 3.41 11.83
C LEU A 69 -0.61 2.33 10.88
N LEU A 70 0.38 1.56 11.34
CA LEU A 70 1.00 0.48 10.57
C LEU A 70 0.01 -0.65 10.30
N ASP A 71 -0.77 -1.04 11.30
CA ASP A 71 -1.82 -2.06 11.14
C ASP A 71 -2.88 -1.66 10.12
N THR A 72 -3.24 -0.37 10.11
CA THR A 72 -4.24 0.12 9.16
C THR A 72 -3.69 0.21 7.75
N LEU A 73 -2.42 0.62 7.58
CA LEU A 73 -1.76 0.60 6.29
C LEU A 73 -1.56 -0.84 5.77
N ALA A 74 -1.17 -1.77 6.65
CA ALA A 74 -1.07 -3.20 6.32
C ALA A 74 -2.44 -3.75 5.86
N ARG A 75 -3.53 -3.42 6.57
CA ARG A 75 -4.88 -3.76 6.14
C ARG A 75 -5.26 -3.12 4.81
N PHE A 76 -4.86 -1.88 4.56
CA PHE A 76 -5.09 -1.22 3.26
C PHE A 76 -4.38 -1.93 2.10
N VAL A 77 -3.21 -2.55 2.35
CA VAL A 77 -2.49 -3.38 1.37
C VAL A 77 -2.94 -4.86 1.38
N ASP A 78 -4.07 -5.17 2.04
CA ASP A 78 -4.72 -6.49 2.11
C ASP A 78 -4.03 -7.53 3.02
N PHE A 79 -3.22 -7.08 3.97
CA PHE A 79 -2.66 -7.93 5.03
C PHE A 79 -3.53 -7.90 6.29
N ARG A 80 -3.37 -8.88 7.19
CA ARG A 80 -4.18 -8.94 8.41
C ARG A 80 -3.85 -7.81 9.38
N ASP A 81 -2.55 -7.58 9.56
CA ASP A 81 -1.96 -6.65 10.52
C ASP A 81 -0.49 -6.38 10.14
N TRP A 82 0.17 -5.43 10.81
CA TRP A 82 1.56 -5.08 10.55
C TRP A 82 2.53 -6.24 10.84
N GLU A 83 2.20 -7.09 11.83
CA GLU A 83 3.02 -8.25 12.16
C GLU A 83 2.90 -9.34 11.11
N ASP A 84 1.70 -9.60 10.58
CA ASP A 84 1.46 -10.47 9.42
C ASP A 84 2.21 -9.95 8.19
N PHE A 85 2.22 -8.63 7.96
CA PHE A 85 3.05 -8.01 6.93
C PHE A 85 4.54 -8.29 7.15
N CYS A 86 5.07 -8.00 8.35
CA CYS A 86 6.48 -8.25 8.68
C CYS A 86 6.85 -9.73 8.57
N THR A 87 5.93 -10.63 8.95
CA THR A 87 6.15 -12.08 8.94
C THR A 87 6.19 -12.59 7.50
N ARG A 88 5.25 -12.17 6.65
CA ARG A 88 5.21 -12.56 5.23
C ARG A 88 6.32 -11.90 4.42
N HIS A 89 6.70 -10.68 4.79
CA HIS A 89 7.88 -9.98 4.27
C HIS A 89 9.15 -10.27 5.08
N THR A 90 9.14 -11.31 5.93
CA THR A 90 10.36 -11.73 6.62
C THR A 90 11.34 -12.10 5.52
N TYR A 91 12.33 -11.24 5.34
CA TYR A 91 13.53 -11.52 4.61
C TYR A 91 14.17 -12.72 5.29
N GLY A 92 13.78 -13.93 4.88
CA GLY A 92 14.39 -15.15 5.34
C GLY A 92 15.86 -15.05 5.00
N ILE A 93 16.69 -14.77 6.00
CA ILE A 93 18.12 -15.02 5.91
C ILE A 93 18.21 -16.54 5.88
N ILE A 94 18.07 -17.12 4.70
CA ILE A 94 18.51 -18.49 4.50
C ILE A 94 20.03 -18.36 4.50
N GLU A 95 20.67 -18.76 5.61
CA GLU A 95 22.09 -19.08 5.62
C GLU A 95 22.29 -20.26 4.66
N THR A 96 22.37 -19.95 3.37
CA THR A 96 23.03 -20.86 2.44
C THR A 96 24.48 -20.89 2.90
N GLY A 97 25.04 -22.08 3.10
CA GLY A 97 26.38 -22.32 3.67
C GLY A 97 27.56 -21.73 2.87
N HIS A 98 27.32 -20.70 2.05
CA HIS A 98 28.27 -20.01 1.21
C HIS A 98 28.04 -18.48 1.26
N GLY A 99 28.00 -17.88 2.46
CA GLY A 99 28.33 -16.47 2.71
C GLY A 99 27.59 -15.34 1.94
N THR A 100 26.58 -15.62 1.12
CA THR A 100 25.87 -14.58 0.34
C THR A 100 24.42 -14.47 0.77
N VAL A 101 24.11 -13.39 1.48
CA VAL A 101 22.74 -13.00 1.85
C VAL A 101 22.04 -12.45 0.61
N GLN A 102 21.11 -13.21 0.04
CA GLN A 102 20.25 -12.78 -1.07
C GLN A 102 18.82 -12.56 -0.54
N PRO A 103 18.33 -11.30 -0.44
CA PRO A 103 16.95 -11.01 -0.09
C PRO A 103 16.05 -11.33 -1.28
N TYR A 104 15.44 -12.52 -1.29
CA TYR A 104 14.44 -12.88 -2.29
C TYR A 104 13.05 -12.44 -1.82
N PRO A 105 12.36 -11.50 -2.50
CA PRO A 105 10.97 -11.25 -2.21
C PRO A 105 10.16 -12.49 -2.62
N ARG A 106 9.56 -13.19 -1.64
CA ARG A 106 8.55 -14.21 -1.96
C ARG A 106 7.45 -13.52 -2.76
N VAL A 107 7.18 -14.10 -3.93
CA VAL A 107 6.07 -13.84 -4.84
C VAL A 107 4.85 -13.17 -4.20
N TRP A 108 4.56 -11.98 -4.73
CA TRP A 108 3.45 -11.12 -4.37
C TRP A 108 2.14 -11.72 -4.88
N GLU A 109 1.23 -12.08 -3.99
CA GLU A 109 -0.17 -12.29 -4.34
C GLU A 109 -0.74 -10.91 -4.65
N VAL A 110 -0.92 -10.59 -5.95
CA VAL A 110 -1.61 -9.36 -6.35
C VAL A 110 -2.97 -9.36 -5.65
N PRO A 111 -3.29 -8.36 -4.82
CA PRO A 111 -4.49 -8.37 -4.00
C PRO A 111 -5.71 -8.47 -4.93
N THR A 112 -6.38 -9.62 -4.91
CA THR A 112 -7.48 -9.98 -5.82
C THR A 112 -8.62 -8.96 -5.77
N ARG A 113 -8.75 -8.24 -4.65
CA ARG A 113 -9.71 -7.15 -4.47
C ARG A 113 -9.44 -5.94 -5.35
N TRP A 114 -8.18 -5.55 -5.57
CA TRP A 114 -7.84 -4.47 -6.50
C TRP A 114 -8.02 -4.87 -7.95
N VAL A 115 -7.77 -6.15 -8.26
CA VAL A 115 -8.08 -6.69 -9.59
C VAL A 115 -9.58 -6.55 -9.87
N LEU A 116 -10.45 -6.87 -8.92
CA LEU A 116 -11.90 -6.70 -9.07
C LEU A 116 -12.34 -5.22 -9.22
N ILE A 117 -11.70 -4.29 -8.51
CA ILE A 117 -11.99 -2.84 -8.64
C ILE A 117 -11.55 -2.32 -10.01
N LEU A 118 -10.37 -2.72 -10.49
CA LEU A 118 -9.88 -2.33 -11.81
C LEU A 118 -10.70 -2.96 -12.94
N TRP A 119 -11.16 -4.20 -12.76
CA TRP A 119 -11.99 -4.90 -13.72
C TRP A 119 -13.40 -4.30 -13.79
N SER A 120 -14.00 -3.93 -12.64
CA SER A 120 -15.34 -3.33 -12.62
C SER A 120 -15.37 -1.94 -13.26
N LEU A 121 -14.33 -1.11 -13.10
CA LEU A 121 -14.22 0.18 -13.79
C LEU A 121 -14.20 0.02 -15.32
N SER A 122 -13.53 -1.01 -15.84
CA SER A 122 -13.51 -1.31 -17.28
C SER A 122 -14.89 -1.74 -17.79
N VAL A 123 -15.58 -2.61 -17.05
CA VAL A 123 -16.95 -3.06 -17.40
C VAL A 123 -17.94 -1.90 -17.36
N LEU A 124 -17.89 -1.06 -16.32
CA LEU A 124 -18.73 0.14 -16.20
C LEU A 124 -18.50 1.13 -17.35
N ALA A 125 -17.23 1.37 -17.71
CA ALA A 125 -16.90 2.23 -18.84
C ALA A 125 -17.51 1.70 -20.15
N SER A 126 -17.42 0.40 -20.40
CA SER A 126 -17.97 -0.24 -21.61
C SER A 126 -19.49 -0.09 -21.69
N ILE A 127 -20.20 -0.36 -20.58
CA ILE A 127 -21.66 -0.20 -20.48
C ILE A 127 -22.07 1.26 -20.70
N LEU A 128 -21.33 2.22 -20.13
CA LEU A 128 -21.60 3.64 -20.31
C LEU A 128 -21.45 4.07 -21.77
N THR A 129 -20.39 3.62 -22.46
CA THR A 129 -20.24 3.87 -23.91
C THR A 129 -21.36 3.26 -24.74
N ALA A 130 -21.82 2.06 -24.41
CA ALA A 130 -22.93 1.41 -25.12
C ALA A 130 -24.25 2.16 -24.91
N LEU A 131 -24.54 2.61 -23.68
CA LEU A 131 -25.71 3.42 -23.37
C LEU A 131 -25.69 4.77 -24.09
N LEU A 132 -24.53 5.44 -24.13
CA LEU A 132 -24.37 6.70 -24.87
C LEU A 132 -24.62 6.53 -26.37
N LEU A 133 -24.12 5.44 -26.98
CA LEU A 133 -24.35 5.14 -28.40
C LEU A 133 -25.83 4.87 -28.73
N VAL A 134 -26.57 4.24 -27.81
CA VAL A 134 -28.00 3.97 -27.98
C VAL A 134 -28.84 5.24 -27.81
N TRP A 135 -28.45 6.14 -26.91
CA TRP A 135 -29.20 7.37 -26.64
C TRP A 135 -28.97 8.47 -27.68
N PHE A 136 -27.83 8.46 -28.37
CA PHE A 136 -27.48 9.41 -29.43
C PHE A 136 -27.90 8.96 -30.85
N ARG A 137 -28.63 7.85 -30.97
CA ARG A 137 -29.13 7.30 -32.24
C ARG A 137 -30.63 7.48 -32.36
#